data_AF-A0A447JCV7-F1
#
_entry.id   AF-A0A447JCV7-F1
#
_cell.length_a   1.000
_cell.length_b   1.000
_cell.length_c   1.000
_cell.angle_alpha   90.00
_cell.angle_beta   90.00
_cell.angle_gamma   90.00
#
_symmetry.space_group_name_H-M   'P 1'
#
loop_
_entity.id
_entity.type
_entity.pdbx_description
1 polymer ?
#
loop_
_entity_poly.entity_id
_entity_poly.type
_entity_poly.pdbx_seq_one_letter_code
_entity_poly.pdbx_strand_id
1 'polypeptide(L)'
;MTEEHVVLLDEQDKPSGTLEKYAAHTLNTPLHLAFSCWLFNEDGQLLVTRRSLSKKAWPGVWTNSVCGHPQTRRNHRRGDHPPLSVRTRRGNYRSHPPSIRTSAIERQIQTVLWKMKSVRYLPRGQPVCYRLTAKR
;
A
#
# COMPACT_ATOMS: atom_id res chain seq x y z
N MET A 1 -12.72 7.21 16.48
CA MET A 1 -11.95 7.00 15.23
C MET A 1 -11.37 5.60 15.29
N THR A 2 -11.41 4.82 14.22
CA THR A 2 -10.74 3.51 14.17
C THR A 2 -9.24 3.72 14.00
N GLU A 3 -8.45 3.18 14.92
CA GLU A 3 -6.98 3.29 14.89
C GLU A 3 -6.40 2.43 13.77
N GLU A 4 -5.86 3.07 12.73
CA GLU A 4 -5.16 2.38 11.64
C GLU A 4 -3.75 1.98 12.10
N HIS A 5 -3.33 0.74 11.82
CA HIS A 5 -2.02 0.21 12.19
C HIS A 5 -1.20 -0.18 10.95
N VAL A 6 0.12 -0.26 11.09
CA VAL A 6 1.03 -0.87 10.11
C VAL A 6 1.53 -2.21 10.61
N VAL A 7 1.87 -3.12 9.70
CA VAL A 7 2.54 -4.38 10.02
C VAL A 7 4.04 -4.14 9.94
N LEU A 8 4.75 -4.26 11.06
CA LEU A 8 6.20 -4.14 11.13
C LEU A 8 6.87 -5.36 10.51
N LEU A 9 8.05 -5.16 9.93
CA LEU A 9 8.89 -6.20 9.36
C LEU A 9 10.23 -6.24 10.11
N ASP A 10 10.81 -7.43 10.26
CA ASP A 10 12.20 -7.61 10.69
C ASP A 10 13.18 -7.43 9.51
N GLU A 11 14.48 -7.59 9.77
CA GLU A 11 15.54 -7.45 8.77
C GLU A 11 15.49 -8.51 7.66
N GLN A 12 14.73 -9.59 7.87
CA GLN A 12 14.53 -10.65 6.90
C GLN A 12 13.17 -10.50 6.17
N ASP A 13 12.57 -9.30 6.21
CA ASP A 13 11.27 -8.97 5.62
C ASP A 13 10.11 -9.82 6.17
N LYS A 14 10.23 -10.39 7.37
CA LYS A 14 9.15 -11.17 7.99
C LYS A 14 8.32 -10.30 8.94
N PRO A 15 7.00 -10.51 9.01
CA PRO A 15 6.15 -9.79 9.97
C PRO A 15 6.60 -9.98 11.42
N SER A 16 6.88 -8.87 12.11
CA SER A 16 7.43 -8.86 13.48
C SER A 16 6.51 -8.20 14.51
N GLY A 17 5.44 -7.53 14.08
CA GLY A 17 4.47 -6.91 14.98
C GLY A 17 3.58 -5.89 14.27
N THR A 18 2.93 -5.03 15.05
CA THR A 18 2.14 -3.91 14.54
C THR A 18 2.44 -2.63 15.31
N LEU A 19 2.35 -1.49 14.64
CA LEU A 19 2.49 -0.17 15.24
C LEU A 19 1.37 0.75 14.74
N GLU A 20 0.91 1.68 15.59
CA GLU A 20 -0.05 2.69 15.15
C GLU A 20 0.55 3.47 13.96
N LYS A 21 -0.27 3.73 12.94
CA LYS A 21 0.21 4.25 11.66
C LYS A 21 0.90 5.60 11.78
N TYR A 22 0.36 6.55 12.53
CA TYR A 22 0.98 7.86 12.70
C TYR A 22 2.26 7.79 13.53
N ALA A 23 2.33 6.90 14.52
CA ALA A 23 3.51 6.61 15.33
C ALA A 23 4.63 5.93 14.51
N ALA A 24 4.27 5.12 13.51
CA ALA A 24 5.25 4.52 12.61
C ALA A 24 5.90 5.55 11.68
N HIS A 25 5.15 6.55 11.21
CA HIS A 25 5.66 7.53 10.23
C HIS A 25 6.28 8.75 10.92
N THR A 26 7.55 8.63 11.28
CA THR A 26 8.38 9.68 11.89
C THR A 26 9.68 9.87 11.11
N LEU A 27 10.63 10.65 11.64
CA LEU A 27 11.98 10.75 11.07
C LEU A 27 12.76 9.42 11.16
N ASN A 28 12.40 8.54 12.09
CA ASN A 28 12.97 7.20 12.22
C ASN A 28 11.85 6.15 12.02
N THR A 29 11.41 6.01 10.78
CA THR A 29 10.30 5.11 10.45
C THR A 29 10.79 3.65 10.43
N PRO A 30 10.22 2.76 11.26
CA PRO A 30 10.61 1.35 11.26
C PRO A 30 10.18 0.67 9.97
N LEU A 31 10.85 -0.41 9.61
CA LEU A 31 10.51 -1.19 8.43
C LEU A 31 9.11 -1.76 8.60
N HIS A 32 8.22 -1.50 7.64
CA HIS A 32 6.85 -1.96 7.69
C HIS A 32 6.29 -2.25 6.29
N LEU A 33 5.24 -3.06 6.24
CA LEU A 33 4.58 -3.44 5.01
C LEU A 33 3.70 -2.31 4.47
N ALA A 34 3.86 -2.03 3.17
CA ALA A 34 3.06 -1.09 2.41
C ALA A 34 2.67 -1.67 1.05
N PHE A 35 1.73 -1.03 0.38
CA PHE A 35 1.38 -1.32 -1.01
C PHE A 35 1.41 -0.06 -1.88
N SER A 36 1.62 -0.28 -3.18
CA SER A 36 1.50 0.71 -4.25
C SER A 36 0.71 0.10 -5.42
N CYS A 37 -0.29 0.83 -5.92
CA CYS A 37 -1.18 0.41 -7.00
C CYS A 37 -1.20 1.42 -8.15
N TRP A 38 -1.28 0.90 -9.37
CA TRP A 38 -1.36 1.63 -10.63
C TRP A 38 -2.63 1.17 -11.34
N LEU A 39 -3.60 2.06 -11.48
CA LEU A 39 -4.91 1.83 -12.07
C LEU A 39 -4.96 2.49 -13.43
N PHE A 40 -5.49 1.76 -14.41
CA PHE A 40 -5.62 2.22 -15.79
C PHE A 40 -7.08 2.17 -16.21
N ASN A 41 -7.54 3.14 -16.99
CA ASN A 41 -8.86 3.05 -17.64
C ASN A 41 -8.79 2.17 -18.91
N GLU A 42 -9.92 2.01 -19.59
CA GLU A 42 -10.03 1.19 -20.80
C GLU A 42 -9.15 1.71 -21.95
N ASP A 43 -8.91 3.03 -21.99
CA ASP A 43 -8.00 3.68 -22.95
C ASP A 43 -6.51 3.50 -22.61
N GLY A 44 -6.19 2.73 -21.56
CA GLY A 44 -4.81 2.50 -21.12
C GLY A 44 -4.14 3.74 -20.51
N GLN A 45 -4.90 4.73 -20.04
CA GLN A 45 -4.39 5.89 -19.34
C GLN A 45 -4.26 5.60 -17.84
N LEU A 46 -3.15 6.04 -17.23
CA LEU A 46 -2.87 5.86 -15.81
C LEU A 46 -3.60 6.91 -14.96
N LEU A 47 -4.32 6.47 -13.93
CA LEU A 47 -4.82 7.32 -12.86
C LEU A 47 -3.66 7.81 -11.98
N VAL A 48 -3.37 9.10 -12.01
CA VAL A 48 -2.41 9.77 -11.12
C VAL A 48 -3.19 10.59 -10.09
N THR A 49 -2.74 10.57 -8.84
CA THR A 49 -3.42 11.28 -7.74
C THR A 49 -2.52 12.31 -7.10
N ARG A 50 -3.13 13.40 -6.61
CA ARG A 50 -2.47 14.38 -5.76
C ARG A 50 -2.89 14.13 -4.31
N ARG A 51 -1.90 13.95 -3.46
CA ARG A 51 -2.11 13.75 -2.03
C ARG A 51 -2.81 14.96 -1.40
N SER A 52 -3.75 14.71 -0.49
CA SER A 52 -4.36 15.80 0.28
C SER A 52 -3.30 16.61 1.04
N LEU A 53 -3.51 17.92 1.15
CA LEU A 53 -2.66 18.79 1.96
C LEU A 53 -2.72 18.43 3.47
N SER A 54 -3.76 17.74 3.91
CA SER A 54 -3.88 17.26 5.30
C SER A 54 -3.10 15.98 5.61
N LYS A 55 -2.36 15.43 4.64
CA LYS A 55 -1.55 14.22 4.86
C LYS A 55 -0.28 14.58 5.64
N LYS A 56 -0.01 13.84 6.73
CA LYS A 56 1.23 13.97 7.53
C LYS A 56 2.50 13.88 6.67
N ALA A 57 2.59 12.86 5.80
CA ALA A 57 3.70 12.69 4.89
C ALA A 57 3.36 13.21 3.49
N TRP A 58 4.28 13.98 2.88
CA TRP A 58 4.22 14.43 1.48
C TRP A 58 2.88 15.08 1.08
N PRO A 59 2.43 16.15 1.76
CA PRO A 59 1.20 16.84 1.41
C PRO A 59 1.30 17.46 0.01
N GLY A 60 0.24 17.34 -0.81
CA GLY A 60 0.15 18.01 -2.12
C GLY A 60 1.00 17.41 -3.25
N VAL A 61 1.80 16.37 -2.98
CA VAL A 61 2.63 15.69 -3.98
C VAL A 61 1.79 14.83 -4.92
N TRP A 62 2.13 14.84 -6.21
CA TRP A 62 1.58 13.92 -7.22
C TRP A 62 2.27 12.55 -7.15
N THR A 63 1.49 11.47 -7.18
CA THR A 63 1.98 10.09 -7.05
C THR A 63 1.13 9.14 -7.90
N ASN A 64 1.55 7.88 -8.00
CA ASN A 64 0.76 6.79 -8.58
C ASN A 64 -0.67 6.71 -7.99
N SER A 65 -1.51 5.88 -8.59
CA SER A 65 -2.95 5.83 -8.28
C SER A 65 -3.26 5.74 -6.79
N VAL A 66 -2.69 4.76 -6.08
CA VAL A 66 -2.93 4.58 -4.65
C VAL A 66 -1.71 3.99 -3.94
N CYS A 67 -1.44 4.45 -2.70
CA CYS A 67 -0.52 3.80 -1.78
C CYS A 67 -1.13 3.71 -0.39
N GLY A 68 -0.86 2.62 0.35
CA GLY A 68 -1.38 2.43 1.70
C GLY A 68 -0.67 1.32 2.46
N HIS A 69 -1.25 0.92 3.58
CA HIS A 69 -0.72 -0.14 4.45
C HIS A 69 -1.78 -1.22 4.64
N PRO A 70 -1.44 -2.51 4.43
CA PRO A 70 -2.32 -3.59 4.77
C PRO A 70 -2.68 -3.55 6.27
N GLN A 71 -3.97 -3.61 6.59
CA GLN A 71 -4.43 -3.76 7.96
C GLN A 71 -4.44 -5.25 8.34
N THR A 72 -3.95 -5.58 9.54
CA THR A 72 -4.13 -6.93 10.10
C THR A 72 -5.60 -7.12 10.50
N ARG A 73 -6.20 -8.28 10.22
CA ARG A 73 -7.55 -8.59 10.74
C ARG A 73 -7.45 -8.99 12.21
N ARG A 74 -8.41 -8.56 13.03
CA ARG A 74 -8.43 -8.64 14.51
C ARG A 74 -8.34 -10.04 15.15
N ASN A 75 -8.14 -11.12 14.39
CA ASN A 75 -8.12 -12.50 14.87
C ASN A 75 -6.84 -13.26 14.47
N HIS A 76 -5.69 -12.60 14.46
CA HIS A 76 -4.41 -13.26 14.21
C HIS A 76 -3.86 -13.81 15.54
N ARG A 77 -3.92 -15.12 15.74
CA ARG A 77 -3.31 -15.76 16.94
C ARG A 77 -1.79 -15.59 16.86
N ARG A 78 -1.14 -15.27 17.98
CA ARG A 78 0.34 -15.30 18.09
C ARG A 78 0.80 -16.70 17.65
N GLY A 79 1.50 -16.78 16.51
CA GLY A 79 2.03 -18.04 15.97
C GLY A 79 1.67 -18.31 14.50
N ASP A 80 0.60 -17.69 13.97
CA ASP A 80 0.31 -17.80 12.54
C ASP A 80 1.23 -16.82 11.78
N HIS A 81 2.18 -17.32 11.00
CA HIS A 81 2.89 -16.47 10.05
C HIS A 81 1.88 -15.92 9.03
N PRO A 82 1.76 -14.58 8.85
CA PRO A 82 1.00 -14.06 7.73
C PRO A 82 1.61 -14.65 6.43
N PRO A 83 0.82 -15.12 5.47
CA PRO A 83 1.35 -15.64 4.21
C PRO A 83 1.80 -14.48 3.33
N LEU A 84 2.82 -13.76 3.77
CA LEU A 84 3.34 -12.55 3.14
C LEU A 84 4.84 -12.76 2.91
N SER A 85 5.19 -13.62 1.97
CA SER A 85 6.55 -13.66 1.42
C SER A 85 6.71 -12.49 0.45
N VAL A 86 7.37 -11.42 0.90
CA VAL A 86 7.70 -10.27 0.05
C VAL A 86 9.05 -10.54 -0.61
N ARG A 87 9.06 -10.96 -1.89
CA ARG A 87 10.28 -10.90 -2.71
C ARG A 87 10.29 -9.58 -3.47
N THR A 88 11.13 -8.63 -3.05
CA THR A 88 11.47 -7.47 -3.87
C THR A 88 12.53 -7.85 -4.90
N ARG A 89 12.16 -7.95 -6.17
CA ARG A 89 13.13 -7.84 -7.28
C ARG A 89 12.75 -6.61 -8.11
N ARG A 90 13.73 -5.73 -8.38
CA ARG A 90 13.61 -4.68 -9.39
C ARG A 90 13.37 -5.38 -10.73
N GLY A 91 12.28 -5.02 -11.41
CA GLY A 91 11.99 -5.47 -12.78
C GLY A 91 10.79 -6.42 -12.88
N ASN A 92 9.85 -6.01 -13.73
CA ASN A 92 8.61 -6.68 -14.18
C ASN A 92 7.46 -6.74 -13.17
N TYR A 93 6.55 -5.77 -13.34
CA TYR A 93 5.22 -5.77 -12.76
C TYR A 93 4.46 -7.01 -13.22
N ARG A 94 4.25 -7.96 -12.30
CA ARG A 94 3.33 -9.10 -12.48
C ARG A 94 2.17 -8.95 -11.50
N SER A 95 0.97 -9.26 -11.98
CA SER A 95 -0.20 -9.60 -11.18
C SER A 95 0.19 -10.70 -10.16
N HIS A 96 -0.31 -10.57 -8.94
CA HIS A 96 0.16 -11.38 -7.80
C HIS A 96 -0.33 -12.84 -7.79
N PRO A 97 0.39 -13.68 -7.01
CA PRO A 97 0.01 -15.04 -6.58
C PRO A 97 -1.14 -15.07 -5.54
N PRO A 98 -1.74 -16.25 -5.26
CA PRO A 98 -3.08 -16.39 -4.66
C PRO A 98 -3.21 -16.19 -3.12
N SER A 99 -2.17 -15.78 -2.38
CA SER A 99 -2.25 -15.75 -0.91
C SER A 99 -2.88 -14.49 -0.30
N ILE A 100 -3.09 -13.42 -1.09
CA ILE A 100 -3.79 -12.21 -0.63
C ILE A 100 -5.07 -12.07 -1.44
N ARG A 101 -6.22 -12.19 -0.76
CA ARG A 101 -7.52 -12.00 -1.41
C ARG A 101 -7.59 -10.61 -2.04
N THR A 102 -7.73 -10.55 -3.36
CA THR A 102 -7.87 -9.34 -4.19
C THR A 102 -8.85 -8.34 -3.58
N SER A 103 -9.99 -8.84 -3.08
CA SER A 103 -11.03 -8.02 -2.43
C SER A 103 -10.57 -7.23 -1.19
N ALA A 104 -9.55 -7.68 -0.46
CA ALA A 104 -9.02 -6.95 0.69
C ALA A 104 -8.18 -5.73 0.26
N ILE A 105 -7.40 -5.89 -0.81
CA ILE A 105 -6.62 -4.81 -1.42
C ILE A 105 -7.56 -3.83 -2.10
N GLU A 106 -8.58 -4.31 -2.84
CA GLU A 106 -9.59 -3.45 -3.48
C GLU A 106 -10.31 -2.55 -2.47
N ARG A 107 -10.76 -3.10 -1.33
CA ARG A 107 -11.37 -2.28 -0.26
C ARG A 107 -10.42 -1.21 0.28
N GLN A 108 -9.13 -1.54 0.44
CA GLN A 108 -8.11 -0.57 0.86
C GLN A 108 -7.85 0.49 -0.22
N ILE A 109 -7.86 0.11 -1.50
CA ILE A 109 -7.76 1.03 -2.64
C ILE A 109 -8.90 2.04 -2.60
N GLN A 110 -10.15 1.58 -2.49
CA GLN A 110 -11.33 2.45 -2.43
C GLN A 110 -11.28 3.39 -1.21
N THR A 111 -10.90 2.85 -0.05
CA THR A 111 -10.76 3.62 1.21
C THR A 111 -9.60 4.61 1.18
N VAL A 112 -8.66 4.54 0.23
CA VAL A 112 -7.59 5.54 0.10
C VAL A 112 -7.89 6.53 -1.03
N LEU A 113 -8.52 6.08 -2.12
CA LEU A 113 -8.93 6.97 -3.22
C LEU A 113 -9.84 8.09 -2.75
N TRP A 114 -10.82 7.81 -1.88
CA TRP A 114 -11.68 8.87 -1.33
C TRP A 114 -10.92 9.93 -0.49
N LYS A 115 -9.68 9.67 -0.05
CA LYS A 115 -8.84 10.61 0.73
C LYS A 115 -7.96 11.50 -0.17
N MET A 116 -8.07 11.41 -1.49
CA MET A 116 -7.26 12.17 -2.45
C MET A 116 -7.94 13.50 -2.84
N LYS A 117 -7.13 14.56 -3.05
CA LYS A 117 -7.67 15.90 -3.35
C LYS A 117 -7.93 16.14 -4.83
N SER A 118 -7.18 15.49 -5.71
CA SER A 118 -7.40 15.58 -7.16
C SER A 118 -6.85 14.34 -7.85
N VAL A 119 -7.49 13.97 -8.96
CA VAL A 119 -7.10 12.85 -9.80
C VAL A 119 -7.05 13.29 -11.26
N ARG A 120 -6.13 12.74 -12.05
CA ARG A 120 -6.04 12.96 -13.49
C ARG A 120 -5.56 11.68 -14.18
N TYR A 121 -5.92 11.52 -15.44
CA TYR A 121 -5.39 10.45 -16.28
C TYR A 121 -4.21 10.96 -17.11
N LEU A 122 -3.11 10.19 -17.14
CA LEU A 122 -1.98 10.44 -18.02
C LEU A 122 -1.87 9.32 -19.07
N PRO A 123 -1.59 9.64 -20.34
CA PRO A 123 -1.40 8.63 -21.37
C PRO A 123 -0.09 7.87 -21.13
N ARG A 124 -0.17 6.53 -20.98
CA ARG A 124 0.89 5.49 -21.08
C ARG A 124 0.40 4.20 -20.36
N GLY A 125 0.71 3.03 -20.94
CA GLY A 125 -0.04 1.78 -20.72
C GLY A 125 0.44 0.73 -19.69
N GLN A 126 0.08 -0.52 -20.02
CA GLN A 126 0.09 -1.81 -19.30
C GLN A 126 -0.97 -2.01 -18.18
N PRO A 127 -1.52 -3.23 -18.00
CA PRO A 127 -2.69 -3.46 -17.15
C PRO A 127 -2.39 -3.29 -15.65
N VAL A 128 -3.45 -3.25 -14.84
CA VAL A 128 -3.44 -3.00 -13.39
C VAL A 128 -2.25 -3.67 -12.68
N CYS A 129 -1.42 -2.86 -12.03
CA CYS A 129 -0.25 -3.32 -11.31
C CYS A 129 -0.37 -2.98 -9.83
N TYR A 130 -0.14 -3.96 -8.96
CA TYR A 130 0.02 -3.70 -7.53
C TYR A 130 1.29 -4.36 -7.01
N ARG A 131 1.91 -3.70 -6.04
CA ARG A 131 3.15 -4.13 -5.42
C ARG A 131 3.05 -4.00 -3.92
N LEU A 132 3.22 -5.12 -3.21
CA LEU A 132 3.61 -5.08 -1.81
C LEU A 132 5.10 -4.79 -1.68
N THR A 133 5.43 -3.96 -0.72
CA THR A 133 6.80 -3.49 -0.49
C THR A 133 7.02 -3.27 0.99
N ALA A 134 8.23 -3.55 1.45
CA ALA A 134 8.71 -3.01 2.70
C ALA A 134 9.02 -1.51 2.49
N LYS A 135 8.70 -0.68 3.49
CA LYS A 135 9.03 0.76 3.49
C LYS A 135 9.62 1.20 4.83
N ARG A 136 10.54 2.14 4.72
CA ARG A 136 10.97 3.07 5.76
C ARG A 136 10.48 4.46 5.37
#